data_AF-A0A812IL52-F1
#
_entry.id   AF-A0A812IL52-F1
#
_cell.length_a   1.000
_cell.length_b   1.000
_cell.length_c   1.000
_cell.angle_alpha   90.00
_cell.angle_beta   90.00
_cell.angle_gamma   90.00
#
_symmetry.space_group_name_H-M   'P 1'
#
loop_
_entity.id
_entity.type
_entity.pdbx_description
1 polymer ?
#
loop_
_entity_poly.entity_id
_entity_poly.type
_entity_poly.pdbx_seq_one_letter_code
_entity_poly.pdbx_strand_id
1 'polypeptide(L)'
;MALTRAPSAPSTPAAAAPAARAVAAARAVRESPRPGRSWMLPAPVMVLPVLGWRRATRNRGSRCLLQATVEVETPVETPLEVSPAKVDALKSLLKDVLEVKPPRQLDTFLQVLQASGYTILEDWREIGGDLHPFLLPVATRGEFDDDLEVCGLLIRTPNGKQLRPDEWQVVTQQPRKTKVVKLVALDISRYIVKQAEEATFRNKKQDLPIIEITKDVYDVRFKGEDRNALDKWLLLEVGAFPDVYKNLAMEHISNGDPMTGLVIADTMRETFGYDWAFPHAFVSSLLNSYFNGKKEMENRTIEASTCLHMMGILSFCLCAAQYKQ
;
A
#
# COMPACT_ATOMS: atom_id res chain seq x y z
N MET A 1 22.15 -88.39 1.43
CA MET A 1 20.90 -88.00 2.11
C MET A 1 20.26 -86.93 1.24
N ALA A 2 19.33 -87.29 0.33
CA ALA A 2 17.87 -87.31 0.56
C ALA A 2 17.38 -85.93 1.01
N LEU A 3 16.48 -85.18 0.36
CA LEU A 3 15.40 -85.49 -0.57
C LEU A 3 15.03 -84.23 -1.40
N THR A 4 14.59 -84.51 -2.63
CA THR A 4 13.78 -83.72 -3.57
C THR A 4 12.52 -83.07 -2.99
N ARG A 5 12.15 -81.86 -3.47
CA ARG A 5 10.86 -81.63 -4.20
C ARG A 5 10.73 -80.20 -4.75
N ALA A 6 10.20 -80.12 -5.96
CA ALA A 6 9.84 -78.92 -6.72
C ALA A 6 8.31 -78.59 -6.55
N PRO A 7 7.66 -77.80 -7.43
CA PRO A 7 7.10 -76.48 -7.15
C PRO A 7 5.54 -76.44 -7.17
N SER A 8 4.94 -75.32 -6.79
CA SER A 8 3.55 -75.00 -7.19
C SER A 8 3.27 -73.49 -7.15
N ALA A 9 2.80 -72.97 -8.28
CA ALA A 9 1.96 -71.77 -8.39
C ALA A 9 0.49 -72.23 -8.49
N PRO A 10 -0.47 -71.36 -8.84
CA PRO A 10 -0.96 -70.14 -8.18
C PRO A 10 -2.44 -70.32 -7.74
N SER A 11 -2.98 -69.41 -6.92
CA SER A 11 -4.44 -69.27 -6.82
C SER A 11 -4.87 -67.84 -6.46
N THR A 12 -5.57 -67.21 -7.40
CA THR A 12 -6.55 -66.15 -7.15
C THR A 12 -7.91 -66.81 -6.88
N PRO A 13 -8.81 -66.22 -6.08
CA PRO A 13 -10.03 -65.71 -6.73
C PRO A 13 -10.68 -64.47 -6.09
N ALA A 14 -11.54 -63.85 -6.91
CA ALA A 14 -12.79 -63.12 -6.62
C ALA A 14 -12.73 -61.82 -5.78
N ALA A 15 -13.02 -60.64 -6.34
CA ALA A 15 -14.32 -60.12 -6.81
C ALA A 15 -15.33 -59.82 -5.68
N ALA A 16 -15.53 -58.53 -5.36
CA ALA A 16 -16.82 -57.95 -4.97
C ALA A 16 -16.70 -56.41 -4.78
N ALA A 17 -17.37 -55.65 -5.64
CA ALA A 17 -18.04 -54.38 -5.31
C ALA A 17 -19.57 -54.68 -5.35
N PRO A 18 -20.52 -53.76 -5.07
CA PRO A 18 -20.47 -52.43 -4.46
C PRO A 18 -21.49 -52.24 -3.30
N ALA A 19 -21.41 -51.15 -2.53
CA ALA A 19 -22.58 -50.64 -1.78
C ALA A 19 -22.44 -49.16 -1.43
N ALA A 20 -23.36 -48.36 -1.96
CA ALA A 20 -23.61 -46.97 -1.61
C ALA A 20 -24.41 -46.86 -0.30
N ARG A 21 -24.18 -45.81 0.50
CA ARG A 21 -25.24 -44.93 1.06
C ARG A 21 -24.70 -43.86 2.04
N ALA A 22 -25.18 -42.63 1.80
CA ALA A 22 -25.54 -41.56 2.74
C ALA A 22 -24.42 -40.95 3.60
N VAL A 23 -24.31 -39.63 3.79
CA VAL A 23 -25.35 -38.65 4.10
C VAL A 23 -25.00 -37.28 3.51
N ALA A 24 -25.93 -36.74 2.72
CA ALA A 24 -26.01 -35.34 2.34
C ALA A 24 -26.57 -34.52 3.50
N ALA A 25 -25.99 -33.35 3.78
CA ALA A 25 -26.62 -32.32 4.60
C ALA A 25 -26.25 -30.92 4.09
N ALA A 26 -27.27 -30.07 4.01
CA ALA A 26 -27.24 -28.61 3.96
C ALA A 26 -26.91 -27.91 2.62
N ARG A 27 -27.92 -27.82 1.73
CA ARG A 27 -28.21 -26.56 1.01
C ARG A 27 -29.64 -26.54 0.44
N ALA A 28 -30.58 -26.02 1.23
CA ALA A 28 -31.90 -25.61 0.75
C ALA A 28 -32.57 -24.65 1.74
N VAL A 29 -32.30 -23.35 1.63
CA VAL A 29 -33.18 -22.25 2.09
C VAL A 29 -32.90 -21.09 1.12
N ARG A 30 -33.68 -20.90 0.04
CA ARG A 30 -35.00 -20.24 -0.06
C ARG A 30 -34.82 -18.84 -0.67
N GLU A 31 -34.79 -18.78 -1.99
CA GLU A 31 -35.12 -17.57 -2.73
C GLU A 31 -36.64 -17.52 -2.97
N SER A 32 -37.26 -16.42 -2.59
CA SER A 32 -38.56 -15.99 -3.08
C SER A 32 -38.56 -14.46 -3.11
N PRO A 33 -38.88 -13.84 -4.25
CA PRO A 33 -38.88 -12.39 -4.41
C PRO A 33 -40.25 -11.80 -4.05
N ARG A 34 -40.27 -10.49 -3.71
CA ARG A 34 -41.33 -9.46 -3.87
C ARG A 34 -41.28 -8.45 -2.71
N PRO A 35 -41.97 -7.29 -2.79
CA PRO A 35 -41.96 -6.28 -3.84
C PRO A 35 -41.76 -4.87 -3.21
N GLY A 36 -41.85 -3.82 -4.04
CA GLY A 36 -41.42 -2.46 -3.75
C GLY A 36 -41.95 -1.77 -2.48
N ARG A 37 -41.16 -0.80 -2.01
CA ARG A 37 -41.64 0.38 -1.30
C ARG A 37 -40.91 1.62 -1.79
N SER A 38 -41.67 2.41 -2.53
CA SER A 38 -41.52 3.84 -2.75
C SER A 38 -41.39 4.57 -1.41
N TRP A 39 -40.36 5.41 -1.28
CA TRP A 39 -40.40 6.58 -0.41
C TRP A 39 -39.90 7.78 -1.21
N MET A 40 -40.87 8.56 -1.67
CA MET A 40 -40.69 9.93 -2.15
C MET A 40 -40.67 10.89 -0.96
N LEU A 41 -39.64 11.75 -0.96
CA LEU A 41 -39.61 13.17 -0.55
C LEU A 41 -39.65 13.54 0.95
N PRO A 42 -39.23 14.76 1.35
CA PRO A 42 -38.71 15.88 0.54
C PRO A 42 -37.36 16.48 0.99
N ALA A 43 -36.74 17.22 0.07
CA ALA A 43 -35.67 18.18 0.35
C ALA A 43 -36.20 19.39 1.15
N PRO A 44 -35.43 19.93 2.11
CA PRO A 44 -35.65 21.28 2.60
C PRO A 44 -34.88 22.29 1.74
N VAL A 45 -35.64 23.13 1.04
CA VAL A 45 -35.19 24.41 0.49
C VAL A 45 -34.93 25.36 1.67
N MET A 46 -33.68 25.66 1.95
CA MET A 46 -33.29 26.76 2.85
C MET A 46 -32.86 27.94 1.99
N VAL A 47 -33.75 28.92 1.88
CA VAL A 47 -33.44 30.29 1.44
C VAL A 47 -33.03 31.07 2.69
N LEU A 48 -31.78 31.54 2.74
CA LEU A 48 -31.33 32.57 3.69
C LEU A 48 -30.35 33.53 2.99
N PRO A 49 -30.22 34.77 3.51
CA PRO A 49 -30.30 35.96 2.69
C PRO A 49 -28.94 36.55 2.33
N VAL A 50 -28.96 37.29 1.23
CA VAL A 50 -27.94 38.25 0.79
C VAL A 50 -27.74 39.30 1.89
N LEU A 51 -26.60 39.24 2.59
CA LEU A 51 -26.08 40.34 3.40
C LEU A 51 -24.74 40.75 2.82
N GLY A 52 -24.79 41.84 2.06
CA GLY A 52 -23.63 42.45 1.44
C GLY A 52 -22.71 43.07 2.48
N TRP A 53 -21.43 42.70 2.42
CA TRP A 53 -20.34 43.45 3.02
C TRP A 53 -19.52 44.08 1.90
N ARG A 54 -19.69 45.39 1.74
CA ARG A 54 -18.76 46.28 1.03
C ARG A 54 -17.68 46.75 2.00
N ARG A 55 -16.41 46.54 1.65
CA ARG A 55 -15.20 47.37 1.90
C ARG A 55 -13.98 46.49 1.61
N ALA A 56 -12.84 46.96 1.12
CA ALA A 56 -12.45 48.25 0.58
C ALA A 56 -11.26 47.95 -0.34
N THR A 57 -11.19 48.62 -1.48
CA THR A 57 -10.06 48.61 -2.40
C THR A 57 -8.82 49.19 -1.71
N ARG A 58 -7.70 48.45 -1.72
CA ARG A 58 -6.37 49.05 -1.62
C ARG A 58 -5.39 48.35 -2.55
N ASN A 59 -5.27 48.93 -3.75
CA ASN A 59 -4.15 48.76 -4.65
C ASN A 59 -2.83 49.12 -3.95
N ARG A 60 -1.88 48.19 -3.94
CA ARG A 60 -0.46 48.52 -4.04
C ARG A 60 0.17 47.50 -4.98
N GLY A 61 0.52 48.00 -6.16
CA GLY A 61 1.23 47.25 -7.16
C GLY A 61 2.63 46.90 -6.70
N SER A 62 3.03 45.68 -7.04
CA SER A 62 4.42 45.35 -7.33
C SER A 62 4.40 44.57 -8.64
N ARG A 63 4.89 45.22 -9.69
CA ARG A 63 5.22 44.58 -10.96
C ARG A 63 6.41 43.65 -10.67
N CYS A 64 6.18 42.34 -10.66
CA CYS A 64 7.25 41.38 -10.83
C CYS A 64 7.20 40.89 -12.27
N LEU A 65 8.27 41.23 -13.01
CA LEU A 65 8.55 40.72 -14.34
C LEU A 65 8.56 39.18 -14.30
N LEU A 66 7.59 38.57 -14.98
CA LEU A 66 7.62 37.17 -15.34
C LEU A 66 8.71 37.01 -16.42
N GLN A 67 9.91 36.60 -16.01
CA GLN A 67 10.83 35.94 -16.93
C GLN A 67 10.31 34.51 -17.12
N ALA A 68 9.78 34.25 -18.31
CA ALA A 68 9.50 32.91 -18.77
C ALA A 68 10.83 32.16 -18.92
N THR A 69 11.17 31.34 -17.94
CA THR A 69 12.15 30.28 -18.11
C THR A 69 11.52 29.23 -19.01
N VAL A 70 12.02 29.16 -20.23
CA VAL A 70 11.74 28.07 -21.18
C VAL A 70 12.21 26.79 -20.51
N GLU A 71 11.25 25.96 -20.06
CA GLU A 71 11.52 24.58 -19.69
C GLU A 71 11.97 23.86 -20.95
N VAL A 72 13.25 23.53 -21.00
CA VAL A 72 13.84 22.67 -22.02
C VAL A 72 13.32 21.27 -21.71
N GLU A 73 12.23 20.88 -22.38
CA GLU A 73 11.76 19.50 -22.43
C GLU A 73 12.88 18.63 -23.01
N THR A 74 13.55 17.87 -22.14
CA THR A 74 14.47 16.82 -22.57
C THR A 74 13.68 15.73 -23.31
N PRO A 75 14.24 15.19 -24.41
CA PRO A 75 13.55 14.22 -25.23
C PRO A 75 13.28 12.94 -24.43
N VAL A 76 12.05 12.43 -24.56
CA VAL A 76 11.59 11.17 -23.99
C VAL A 76 12.45 10.04 -24.57
N GLU A 77 13.39 9.57 -23.75
CA GLU A 77 14.17 8.38 -24.03
C GLU A 77 13.24 7.15 -24.02
N THR A 78 13.59 6.22 -24.90
CA THR A 78 12.98 4.91 -25.13
C THR A 78 12.62 4.14 -23.85
N PRO A 79 11.75 3.10 -23.94
CA PRO A 79 11.41 2.26 -22.79
C PRO A 79 12.69 1.85 -22.07
N LEU A 80 12.82 2.27 -20.82
CA LEU A 80 13.99 2.04 -20.00
C LEU A 80 14.09 0.54 -19.76
N GLU A 81 14.83 -0.17 -20.62
CA GLU A 81 15.18 -1.56 -20.36
C GLU A 81 16.01 -1.58 -19.08
N VAL A 82 15.44 -2.22 -18.04
CA VAL A 82 16.20 -2.48 -16.81
C VAL A 82 17.42 -3.28 -17.24
N SER A 83 18.61 -2.76 -16.97
CA SER A 83 19.85 -3.46 -17.29
C SER A 83 19.80 -4.85 -16.64
N PRO A 84 19.80 -5.95 -17.41
CA PRO A 84 19.57 -7.30 -16.88
C PRO A 84 20.61 -7.67 -15.82
N ALA A 85 21.82 -7.12 -15.93
CA ALA A 85 22.88 -7.26 -14.95
C ALA A 85 22.48 -6.83 -13.53
N LYS A 86 21.73 -5.72 -13.38
CA LYS A 86 21.26 -5.24 -12.06
C LYS A 86 20.23 -6.19 -11.44
N VAL A 87 19.33 -6.68 -12.28
CA VAL A 87 18.28 -7.62 -11.86
C VAL A 87 18.93 -8.93 -11.39
N ASP A 88 19.91 -9.43 -12.16
CA ASP A 88 20.62 -10.65 -11.84
C ASP A 88 21.48 -10.49 -10.58
N ALA A 89 22.12 -9.33 -10.37
CA ALA A 89 22.85 -9.02 -9.15
C ALA A 89 21.95 -8.98 -7.91
N LEU A 90 20.74 -8.41 -8.03
CA LEU A 90 19.77 -8.42 -6.94
C LEU A 90 19.28 -9.84 -6.67
N LYS A 91 18.98 -10.63 -7.72
CA LYS A 91 18.57 -12.04 -7.58
C LYS A 91 19.65 -12.90 -6.93
N SER A 92 20.93 -12.70 -7.27
CA SER A 92 22.04 -13.39 -6.61
C SER A 92 22.16 -12.97 -5.15
N LEU A 93 22.03 -11.68 -4.84
CA LEU A 93 22.07 -11.18 -3.46
C LEU A 93 20.95 -11.81 -2.61
N LEU A 94 19.73 -11.90 -3.15
CA LEU A 94 18.62 -12.56 -2.46
C LEU A 94 18.89 -14.04 -2.16
N LYS A 95 19.55 -14.73 -3.09
CA LYS A 95 19.90 -16.15 -2.92
C LYS A 95 21.07 -16.35 -1.98
N ASP A 96 22.10 -15.52 -2.07
CA ASP A 96 23.38 -15.71 -1.39
C ASP A 96 23.38 -15.14 0.03
N VAL A 97 22.72 -14.00 0.26
CA VAL A 97 22.68 -13.32 1.57
C VAL A 97 21.46 -13.76 2.38
N LEU A 98 20.30 -13.87 1.73
CA LEU A 98 19.05 -14.14 2.41
C LEU A 98 18.62 -15.60 2.33
N GLU A 99 19.28 -16.43 1.51
CA GLU A 99 18.93 -17.85 1.26
C GLU A 99 17.47 -18.03 0.81
N VAL A 100 16.93 -17.02 0.12
CA VAL A 100 15.50 -16.93 -0.17
C VAL A 100 15.27 -16.87 -1.68
N LYS A 101 14.22 -17.56 -2.14
CA LYS A 101 13.80 -17.49 -3.54
C LYS A 101 13.29 -16.08 -3.87
N PRO A 102 13.71 -15.47 -4.99
CA PRO A 102 13.20 -14.16 -5.38
C PRO A 102 11.68 -14.18 -5.58
N PRO A 103 10.98 -13.07 -5.25
CA PRO A 103 9.54 -12.93 -5.52
C PRO A 103 9.23 -13.10 -7.02
N ARG A 104 8.07 -13.66 -7.34
CA ARG A 104 7.73 -14.00 -8.74
C ARG A 104 7.68 -12.80 -9.68
N GLN A 105 7.20 -11.66 -9.16
CA GLN A 105 7.00 -10.42 -9.92
C GLN A 105 8.14 -9.42 -9.70
N LEU A 106 9.31 -9.87 -9.22
CA LEU A 106 10.44 -8.99 -8.96
C LEU A 106 10.87 -8.22 -10.21
N ASP A 107 10.91 -8.87 -11.37
CA ASP A 107 11.37 -8.25 -12.62
C ASP A 107 10.43 -7.12 -13.07
N THR A 108 9.12 -7.39 -13.09
CA THR A 108 8.10 -6.37 -13.38
C THR A 108 8.13 -5.25 -12.34
N PHE A 109 8.32 -5.57 -11.07
CA PHE A 109 8.42 -4.57 -10.00
C PHE A 109 9.60 -3.60 -10.22
N LEU A 110 10.77 -4.10 -10.58
CA LEU A 110 11.94 -3.27 -10.88
C LEU A 110 11.71 -2.38 -12.10
N GLN A 111 11.08 -2.92 -13.15
CA GLN A 111 10.71 -2.15 -14.34
C GLN A 111 9.72 -1.03 -14.00
N VAL A 112 8.69 -1.33 -13.19
CA VAL A 112 7.71 -0.33 -12.72
C VAL A 112 8.39 0.75 -11.88
N LEU A 113 9.32 0.38 -11.00
CA LEU A 113 10.08 1.35 -10.20
C LEU A 113 10.91 2.28 -11.09
N GLN A 114 11.61 1.74 -12.08
CA GLN A 114 12.40 2.54 -13.01
C GLN A 114 11.54 3.49 -13.84
N ALA A 115 10.41 3.00 -14.35
CA ALA A 115 9.42 3.81 -15.06
C ALA A 115 8.79 4.89 -14.16
N SER A 116 8.71 4.65 -12.84
CA SER A 116 8.25 5.62 -11.84
C SER A 116 9.31 6.66 -11.43
N GLY A 117 10.49 6.63 -12.07
CA GLY A 117 11.59 7.57 -11.82
C GLY A 117 12.54 7.17 -10.69
N TYR A 118 12.56 5.89 -10.29
CA TYR A 118 13.57 5.37 -9.37
C TYR A 118 14.79 4.83 -10.12
N THR A 119 15.97 4.96 -9.52
CA THR A 119 17.21 4.35 -10.00
C THR A 119 17.44 3.06 -9.25
N ILE A 120 17.52 1.93 -9.97
CA ILE A 120 17.81 0.62 -9.36
C ILE A 120 19.25 0.61 -8.84
N LEU A 121 19.40 0.22 -7.58
CA LEU A 121 20.67 0.14 -6.87
C LEU A 121 21.46 -1.10 -7.28
N GLU A 122 22.78 -0.91 -7.41
CA GLU A 122 23.75 -2.01 -7.59
C GLU A 122 24.34 -2.43 -6.25
N ASP A 123 24.84 -1.47 -5.48
CA ASP A 123 25.37 -1.68 -4.14
C ASP A 123 24.60 -0.82 -3.13
N TRP A 124 24.03 -1.48 -2.11
CA TRP A 124 23.31 -0.82 -1.03
C TRP A 124 24.24 -0.01 -0.11
N ARG A 125 25.55 -0.29 -0.14
CA ARG A 125 26.56 0.42 0.67
C ARG A 125 26.71 1.88 0.29
N GLU A 126 26.37 2.24 -0.95
CA GLU A 126 26.51 3.61 -1.48
C GLU A 126 25.46 4.58 -0.93
N ILE A 127 24.34 4.07 -0.40
CA ILE A 127 23.24 4.90 0.11
C ILE A 127 23.71 5.75 1.30
N GLY A 128 24.49 5.13 2.19
CA GLY A 128 24.85 5.69 3.50
C GLY A 128 23.63 5.95 4.41
N GLY A 129 23.89 6.41 5.63
CA GLY A 129 22.85 6.78 6.60
C GLY A 129 22.21 5.60 7.34
N ASP A 130 21.18 5.91 8.13
CA ASP A 130 20.56 4.96 9.06
C ASP A 130 19.36 4.24 8.40
N LEU A 131 19.66 3.24 7.58
CA LEU A 131 18.64 2.35 7.02
C LEU A 131 18.06 1.42 8.09
N HIS A 132 16.77 1.12 7.96
CA HIS A 132 16.12 0.16 8.85
C HIS A 132 16.74 -1.24 8.67
N PRO A 133 17.07 -1.98 9.75
CA PRO A 133 17.86 -3.21 9.68
C PRO A 133 17.20 -4.36 8.91
N PHE A 134 15.88 -4.35 8.77
CA PHE A 134 15.13 -5.35 7.99
C PHE A 134 14.68 -4.85 6.61
N LEU A 135 15.10 -3.65 6.22
CA LEU A 135 14.83 -3.09 4.91
C LEU A 135 15.89 -3.58 3.93
N LEU A 136 15.44 -4.28 2.89
CA LEU A 136 16.26 -4.54 1.72
C LEU A 136 16.11 -3.36 0.75
N PRO A 137 17.11 -2.48 0.60
CA PRO A 137 17.03 -1.40 -0.36
C PRO A 137 17.09 -1.93 -1.78
N VAL A 138 16.21 -1.41 -2.65
CA VAL A 138 16.07 -1.87 -4.04
C VAL A 138 16.34 -0.73 -5.02
N ALA A 139 15.79 0.45 -4.74
CA ALA A 139 15.92 1.59 -5.62
C ALA A 139 15.96 2.90 -4.85
N THR A 140 16.52 3.94 -5.46
CA THR A 140 16.59 5.29 -4.89
C THR A 140 15.91 6.30 -5.80
N ARG A 141 15.43 7.39 -5.21
CA ARG A 141 14.88 8.54 -5.92
C ARG A 141 15.30 9.83 -5.21
N GLY A 142 15.58 10.86 -6.00
CA GLY A 142 16.06 12.14 -5.50
C GLY A 142 17.58 12.24 -5.51
N GLU A 143 18.08 13.41 -5.14
CA GLU A 143 19.51 13.70 -5.05
C GLU A 143 20.11 13.01 -3.81
N PHE A 144 21.42 12.75 -3.83
CA PHE A 144 22.17 12.08 -2.76
C PHE A 144 22.33 12.94 -1.48
N ASP A 145 21.47 13.92 -1.25
CA ASP A 145 21.45 14.80 -0.09
C ASP A 145 20.31 14.40 0.87
N ASP A 146 19.71 15.36 1.59
CA ASP A 146 18.66 15.11 2.59
C ASP A 146 17.31 14.63 2.00
N ASP A 147 17.15 14.77 0.69
CA ASP A 147 15.94 14.36 -0.03
C ASP A 147 16.04 12.96 -0.67
N LEU A 148 17.12 12.23 -0.39
CA LEU A 148 17.28 10.85 -0.83
C LEU A 148 16.16 9.97 -0.26
N GLU A 149 15.33 9.45 -1.16
CA GLU A 149 14.29 8.48 -0.84
C GLU A 149 14.72 7.10 -1.32
N VAL A 150 14.72 6.13 -0.40
CA VAL A 150 15.03 4.74 -0.66
C VAL A 150 13.74 3.94 -0.69
N CYS A 151 13.44 3.30 -1.81
CA CYS A 151 12.40 2.29 -1.93
C CYS A 151 13.02 0.91 -1.70
N GLY A 152 12.36 0.11 -0.87
CA GLY A 152 12.85 -1.22 -0.54
C GLY A 152 11.75 -2.18 -0.15
N LEU A 153 12.18 -3.41 0.14
CA LEU A 153 11.33 -4.52 0.53
C LEU A 153 11.60 -4.84 1.99
N LEU A 154 10.56 -4.81 2.81
CA LEU A 154 10.65 -5.16 4.21
C LEU A 154 10.43 -6.68 4.37
N ILE A 155 11.48 -7.37 4.83
CA ILE A 155 11.52 -8.84 4.91
C ILE A 155 10.78 -9.37 6.16
N ARG A 156 10.62 -8.52 7.17
CA ARG A 156 9.93 -8.83 8.42
C ARG A 156 8.89 -7.77 8.73
N THR A 157 7.72 -8.18 9.19
CA THR A 157 6.78 -7.23 9.78
C THR A 157 7.44 -6.51 10.96
N PRO A 158 7.00 -5.29 11.32
CA PRO A 158 7.48 -4.60 12.52
C PRO A 158 7.36 -5.43 13.82
N ASN A 159 6.42 -6.37 13.89
CA ASN A 159 6.28 -7.31 15.02
C ASN A 159 7.32 -8.45 15.02
N GLY A 160 8.29 -8.45 14.09
CA GLY A 160 9.35 -9.44 13.99
C GLY A 160 8.98 -10.72 13.25
N LYS A 161 7.74 -10.88 12.78
CA LYS A 161 7.32 -12.03 11.96
C LYS A 161 8.03 -11.99 10.60
N GLN A 162 8.69 -13.09 10.25
CA GLN A 162 9.31 -13.29 8.94
C GLN A 162 8.23 -13.44 7.86
N LEU A 163 8.36 -12.67 6.79
CA LEU A 163 7.44 -12.70 5.65
C LEU A 163 7.96 -13.63 4.56
N ARG A 164 7.03 -14.23 3.81
CA ARG A 164 7.36 -14.96 2.58
C ARG A 164 7.75 -13.95 1.48
N PRO A 165 8.53 -14.35 0.46
CA PRO A 165 8.97 -13.45 -0.60
C PRO A 165 7.83 -12.71 -1.31
N ASP A 166 6.73 -13.43 -1.56
CA ASP A 166 5.55 -12.88 -2.21
C ASP A 166 4.71 -11.96 -1.27
N GLU A 167 5.01 -11.96 0.04
CA GLU A 167 4.37 -11.14 1.09
C GLU A 167 5.29 -10.01 1.59
N TRP A 168 6.43 -9.78 0.93
CA TRP A 168 7.31 -8.68 1.31
C TRP A 168 6.62 -7.34 1.09
N GLN A 169 6.67 -6.50 2.13
CA GLN A 169 6.01 -5.21 2.14
C GLN A 169 6.87 -4.19 1.41
N VAL A 170 6.24 -3.42 0.51
CA VAL A 170 6.92 -2.35 -0.21
C VAL A 170 6.89 -1.10 0.66
N VAL A 171 8.07 -0.58 0.97
CA VAL A 171 8.24 0.54 1.88
C VAL A 171 9.21 1.57 1.33
N THR A 172 9.08 2.81 1.80
CA THR A 172 9.99 3.91 1.50
C THR A 172 10.59 4.46 2.79
N GLN A 173 11.87 4.82 2.76
CA GLN A 173 12.57 5.46 3.87
C GLN A 173 13.42 6.62 3.35
N GLN A 174 13.54 7.68 4.15
CA GLN A 174 14.48 8.78 3.89
C GLN A 174 15.63 8.70 4.91
N PRO A 175 16.66 7.87 4.67
CA PRO A 175 17.65 7.47 5.70
C PRO A 175 18.43 8.63 6.31
N ARG A 176 18.55 9.76 5.60
CA ARG A 176 19.29 10.94 6.05
C ARG A 176 18.42 11.96 6.81
N LYS A 177 17.11 11.93 6.57
CA LYS A 177 16.14 12.87 7.19
C LYS A 177 15.40 12.26 8.36
N THR A 178 14.97 11.01 8.24
CA THR A 178 14.15 10.34 9.25
C THR A 178 14.45 8.84 9.30
N LYS A 179 14.42 8.27 10.50
CA LYS A 179 14.48 6.81 10.70
C LYS A 179 13.13 6.12 10.45
N VAL A 180 12.13 6.87 9.98
CA VAL A 180 10.75 6.40 9.83
C VAL A 180 10.61 5.69 8.48
N VAL A 181 10.16 4.45 8.55
CA VAL A 181 9.76 3.67 7.37
C VAL A 181 8.28 3.95 7.08
N LYS A 182 7.96 4.21 5.82
CA LYS A 182 6.58 4.43 5.36
C LYS A 182 6.14 3.22 4.53
N LEU A 183 5.04 2.59 4.94
CA LEU A 183 4.41 1.53 4.17
C LEU A 183 3.76 2.12 2.92
N VAL A 184 4.09 1.57 1.74
CA VAL A 184 3.48 1.95 0.46
C VAL A 184 2.45 0.92 0.03
N ALA A 185 2.82 -0.36 0.09
CA ALA A 185 1.93 -1.48 -0.23
C ALA A 185 2.26 -2.70 0.63
N LEU A 186 1.25 -3.52 0.91
CA LEU A 186 1.42 -4.74 1.68
C LEU A 186 2.19 -5.83 0.93
N ASP A 187 2.06 -5.87 -0.39
CA ASP A 187 2.72 -6.86 -1.25
C ASP A 187 3.19 -6.19 -2.56
N ILE A 188 4.19 -6.78 -3.21
CA ILE A 188 4.68 -6.36 -4.53
C ILE A 188 3.56 -6.37 -5.57
N SER A 189 2.73 -7.42 -5.58
CA SER A 189 1.63 -7.56 -6.54
C SER A 189 0.63 -6.40 -6.43
N ARG A 190 0.30 -6.00 -5.19
CA ARG A 190 -0.62 -4.87 -4.95
C ARG A 190 0.00 -3.54 -5.35
N TYR A 191 1.30 -3.38 -5.13
CA TYR A 191 2.02 -2.19 -5.60
C TYR A 191 1.93 -2.06 -7.13
N ILE A 192 2.21 -3.14 -7.87
CA ILE A 192 2.17 -3.13 -9.35
C ILE A 192 0.78 -2.76 -9.85
N VAL A 193 -0.28 -3.40 -9.33
CA VAL A 193 -1.66 -3.12 -9.72
C VAL A 193 -2.04 -1.67 -9.41
N LYS A 194 -1.69 -1.16 -8.22
CA LYS A 194 -1.92 0.23 -7.85
C LYS A 194 -1.22 1.19 -8.82
N GLN A 195 0.05 0.94 -9.15
CA GLN A 195 0.78 1.79 -10.10
C GLN A 195 0.16 1.76 -11.49
N ALA A 196 -0.27 0.59 -12.00
CA ALA A 196 -0.93 0.47 -13.29
C ALA A 196 -2.22 1.30 -13.37
N GLU A 197 -3.04 1.21 -12.33
CA GLU A 197 -4.33 1.90 -12.22
C GLU A 197 -4.14 3.41 -12.04
N GLU A 198 -3.21 3.84 -11.18
CA GLU A 198 -2.87 5.25 -11.01
C GLU A 198 -2.20 5.87 -12.24
N ALA A 199 -1.39 5.10 -12.97
CA ALA A 199 -0.77 5.52 -14.23
C ALA A 199 -1.84 5.74 -15.32
N THR A 200 -2.76 4.78 -15.46
CA THR A 200 -3.86 4.87 -16.43
C THR A 200 -4.81 6.02 -16.10
N PHE A 201 -5.11 6.22 -14.82
CA PHE A 201 -5.94 7.33 -14.35
C PHE A 201 -5.30 8.70 -14.64
N ARG A 202 -4.00 8.85 -14.35
CA ARG A 202 -3.27 10.10 -14.61
C ARG A 202 -3.13 10.39 -16.10
N ASN A 203 -3.01 9.34 -16.92
CA ASN A 203 -2.87 9.39 -18.38
C ASN A 203 -1.83 10.42 -18.86
N LYS A 204 -0.71 10.52 -18.14
CA LYS A 204 0.41 11.40 -18.50
C LYS A 204 1.39 10.66 -19.39
N LYS A 205 2.13 11.39 -20.23
CA LYS A 205 3.19 10.81 -21.09
C LYS A 205 4.25 10.03 -20.28
N GLN A 206 4.55 10.50 -19.07
CA GLN A 206 5.50 9.87 -18.16
C GLN A 206 5.02 8.50 -17.64
N ASP A 207 3.71 8.27 -17.64
CA ASP A 207 3.09 7.06 -17.07
C ASP A 207 2.86 5.96 -18.14
N LEU A 208 3.00 6.28 -19.44
CA LEU A 208 2.93 5.31 -20.55
C LEU A 208 3.83 4.08 -20.39
N PRO A 209 5.12 4.20 -20.02
CA PRO A 209 5.97 3.02 -19.81
C PRO A 209 5.43 2.11 -18.72
N ILE A 210 4.85 2.66 -17.64
CA ILE A 210 4.25 1.87 -16.56
C ILE A 210 3.08 1.04 -17.11
N ILE A 211 2.23 1.64 -17.94
CA ILE A 211 1.07 0.96 -18.55
C ILE A 211 1.53 -0.16 -19.48
N GLU A 212 2.58 0.06 -20.28
CA GLU A 212 3.12 -0.96 -21.20
C GLU A 212 3.73 -2.15 -20.45
N ILE A 213 4.54 -1.89 -19.42
CA ILE A 213 5.18 -2.92 -18.59
C ILE A 213 4.14 -3.77 -17.86
N THR A 214 3.08 -3.14 -17.35
CA THR A 214 2.10 -3.81 -16.51
C THR A 214 1.04 -4.58 -17.28
N LYS A 215 0.89 -4.31 -18.59
CA LYS A 215 -0.12 -4.91 -19.46
C LYS A 215 -0.09 -6.44 -19.49
N ASP A 216 1.10 -7.04 -19.42
CA ASP A 216 1.25 -8.50 -19.44
C ASP A 216 0.87 -9.16 -18.11
N VAL A 217 0.91 -8.39 -17.01
CA VAL A 217 0.66 -8.88 -15.65
C VAL A 217 -0.76 -8.57 -15.20
N TYR A 218 -1.32 -7.44 -15.63
CA TYR A 218 -2.59 -6.94 -15.15
C TYR A 218 -3.33 -6.11 -16.19
N ASP A 219 -4.58 -6.49 -16.46
CA ASP A 219 -5.52 -5.71 -17.25
C ASP A 219 -6.21 -4.66 -16.37
N VAL A 220 -6.01 -3.39 -16.71
CA VAL A 220 -6.63 -2.23 -16.05
C VAL A 220 -8.16 -2.29 -16.13
N ARG A 221 -8.82 -2.11 -14.98
CA ARG A 221 -10.29 -2.26 -14.86
C ARG A 221 -10.99 -0.99 -14.43
N PHE A 222 -10.29 -0.04 -13.80
CA PHE A 222 -10.92 1.22 -13.40
C PHE A 222 -11.28 2.05 -14.63
N LYS A 223 -12.49 2.63 -14.63
CA LYS A 223 -13.02 3.46 -15.72
C LYS A 223 -13.61 4.78 -15.24
N GLY A 224 -13.35 5.16 -13.99
CA GLY A 224 -13.85 6.42 -13.43
C GLY A 224 -12.95 7.60 -13.75
N GLU A 225 -13.50 8.80 -13.65
CA GLU A 225 -12.79 10.07 -13.87
C GLU A 225 -12.40 10.76 -12.55
N ASP A 226 -13.06 10.39 -11.44
CA ASP A 226 -12.85 11.02 -10.14
C ASP A 226 -11.75 10.31 -9.32
N ARG A 227 -10.87 11.10 -8.68
CA ARG A 227 -9.82 10.56 -7.79
C ARG A 227 -10.41 9.80 -6.60
N ASN A 228 -11.52 10.26 -6.03
CA ASN A 228 -12.22 9.55 -4.97
C ASN A 228 -12.75 8.19 -5.46
N ALA A 229 -13.31 8.14 -6.67
CA ALA A 229 -13.78 6.88 -7.24
C ALA A 229 -12.61 5.90 -7.43
N LEU A 230 -11.43 6.40 -7.81
CA LEU A 230 -10.21 5.58 -7.88
C LEU A 230 -9.78 5.08 -6.50
N ASP A 231 -9.71 5.95 -5.49
CA ASP A 231 -9.31 5.57 -4.13
C ASP A 231 -10.29 4.52 -3.54
N LYS A 232 -11.59 4.67 -3.75
CA LYS A 232 -12.61 3.66 -3.38
C LYS A 232 -12.43 2.35 -4.13
N TRP A 233 -12.18 2.41 -5.44
CA TRP A 233 -11.97 1.23 -6.26
C TRP A 233 -10.70 0.48 -5.84
N LEU A 234 -9.58 1.19 -5.62
CA LEU A 234 -8.34 0.62 -5.12
C LEU A 234 -8.57 -0.10 -3.78
N LEU A 235 -9.31 0.52 -2.87
CA LEU A 235 -9.59 -0.05 -1.56
C LEU A 235 -10.43 -1.35 -1.65
N LEU A 236 -11.43 -1.39 -2.53
CA LEU A 236 -12.37 -2.50 -2.64
C LEU A 236 -11.84 -3.67 -3.49
N GLU A 237 -11.18 -3.38 -4.62
CA GLU A 237 -10.79 -4.39 -5.61
C GLU A 237 -9.33 -4.83 -5.49
N VAL A 238 -8.43 -3.90 -5.14
CA VAL A 238 -6.98 -4.18 -5.08
C VAL A 238 -6.55 -4.49 -3.65
N GLY A 239 -7.00 -3.68 -2.70
CA GLY A 239 -6.82 -3.90 -1.27
C GLY A 239 -6.43 -2.65 -0.50
N ALA A 240 -5.98 -2.87 0.73
CA ALA A 240 -5.67 -1.80 1.67
C ALA A 240 -4.36 -1.08 1.34
N PHE A 241 -4.44 0.25 1.18
CA PHE A 241 -3.28 1.14 1.06
C PHE A 241 -3.34 2.30 2.07
N PRO A 242 -2.24 2.60 2.78
CA PRO A 242 -2.21 3.65 3.81
C PRO A 242 -2.64 5.04 3.31
N ASP A 243 -2.19 5.41 2.13
CA ASP A 243 -2.46 6.71 1.51
C ASP A 243 -3.90 6.82 1.02
N VAL A 244 -4.46 5.74 0.45
CA VAL A 244 -5.87 5.66 0.04
C VAL A 244 -6.80 5.88 1.24
N TYR A 245 -6.58 5.20 2.36
CA TYR A 245 -7.35 5.42 3.58
C TYR A 245 -7.25 6.87 4.08
N LYS A 246 -6.04 7.44 4.05
CA LYS A 246 -5.81 8.82 4.46
C LYS A 246 -6.56 9.81 3.56
N ASN A 247 -6.52 9.62 2.25
CA ASN A 247 -7.21 10.49 1.29
C ASN A 247 -8.72 10.44 1.50
N LEU A 248 -9.31 9.26 1.63
CA LEU A 248 -10.75 9.08 1.87
C LEU A 248 -11.18 9.72 3.20
N ALA A 249 -10.40 9.53 4.27
CA ALA A 249 -10.69 10.16 5.55
C ALA A 249 -10.64 11.70 5.45
N MET A 250 -9.60 12.24 4.82
CA MET A 250 -9.43 13.69 4.64
C MET A 250 -10.51 14.31 3.76
N GLU A 251 -11.00 13.59 2.77
CA GLU A 251 -12.11 14.04 1.93
C GLU A 251 -13.40 14.22 2.74
N HIS A 252 -13.79 13.21 3.53
CA HIS A 252 -14.98 13.31 4.40
C HIS A 252 -14.87 14.47 5.39
N ILE A 253 -13.69 14.67 5.96
CA ILE A 253 -13.39 15.81 6.83
C ILE A 253 -13.57 17.13 6.09
N SER A 254 -13.02 17.24 4.87
CA SER A 254 -13.14 18.45 4.05
C SER A 254 -14.58 18.76 3.63
N ASN A 255 -15.41 17.72 3.48
CA ASN A 255 -16.84 17.82 3.19
C ASN A 255 -17.70 18.15 4.43
N GLY A 256 -17.09 18.36 5.60
CA GLY A 256 -17.79 18.71 6.83
C GLY A 256 -18.31 17.52 7.64
N ASP A 257 -17.90 16.30 7.32
CA ASP A 257 -18.23 15.08 8.07
C ASP A 257 -16.97 14.46 8.71
N PRO A 258 -16.47 15.05 9.82
CA PRO A 258 -15.28 14.54 10.49
C PRO A 258 -15.53 13.20 11.19
N MET A 259 -16.78 12.83 11.47
CA MET A 259 -17.09 11.57 12.14
C MET A 259 -16.87 10.38 11.21
N THR A 260 -17.35 10.47 9.96
CA THR A 260 -17.06 9.43 8.97
C THR A 260 -15.57 9.37 8.66
N GLY A 261 -14.88 10.51 8.58
CA GLY A 261 -13.43 10.54 8.43
C GLY A 261 -12.69 9.83 9.58
N LEU A 262 -13.15 10.00 10.81
CA LEU A 262 -12.62 9.28 11.97
C LEU A 262 -12.89 7.77 11.91
N VAL A 263 -14.10 7.35 11.48
CA VAL A 263 -14.42 5.93 11.31
C VAL A 263 -13.48 5.29 10.28
N ILE A 264 -13.23 5.95 9.15
CA ILE A 264 -12.28 5.47 8.13
C ILE A 264 -10.87 5.35 8.72
N ALA A 265 -10.43 6.32 9.53
CA ALA A 265 -9.14 6.27 10.20
C ALA A 265 -9.05 5.11 11.22
N ASP A 266 -10.12 4.83 11.96
CA ASP A 266 -10.22 3.68 12.86
C ASP A 266 -10.16 2.35 12.06
N THR A 267 -10.85 2.24 10.93
CA THR A 267 -10.77 1.07 10.04
C THR A 267 -9.35 0.88 9.47
N MET A 268 -8.66 1.97 9.15
CA MET A 268 -7.25 1.91 8.75
C MET A 268 -6.39 1.34 9.89
N ARG A 269 -6.61 1.78 11.13
CA ARG A 269 -5.91 1.25 12.31
C ARG A 269 -6.17 -0.23 12.53
N GLU A 270 -7.40 -0.70 12.33
CA GLU A 270 -7.72 -2.13 12.40
C GLU A 270 -7.05 -2.94 11.29
N THR A 271 -7.00 -2.39 10.07
CA THR A 271 -6.47 -3.06 8.89
C THR A 271 -4.96 -3.26 8.94
N PHE A 272 -4.22 -2.22 9.34
CA PHE A 272 -2.75 -2.30 9.45
C PHE A 272 -2.27 -2.68 10.86
N GLY A 273 -3.21 -2.78 11.80
CA GLY A 273 -3.02 -3.37 13.12
C GLY A 273 -2.08 -2.62 14.06
N TYR A 274 -1.48 -3.39 14.97
CA TYR A 274 -0.44 -2.94 15.90
C TYR A 274 0.96 -2.90 15.25
N ASP A 275 1.09 -3.49 14.06
CA ASP A 275 2.35 -3.63 13.34
C ASP A 275 2.85 -2.25 12.91
N TRP A 276 1.95 -1.38 12.48
CA TRP A 276 2.33 -0.06 11.99
C TRP A 276 1.90 1.05 12.92
N ALA A 277 2.81 1.99 13.17
CA ALA A 277 2.56 3.13 14.05
C ALA A 277 1.72 4.24 13.39
N PHE A 278 1.85 4.42 12.06
CA PHE A 278 1.23 5.53 11.35
C PHE A 278 -0.31 5.61 11.45
N PRO A 279 -1.08 4.50 11.51
CA PRO A 279 -2.53 4.59 11.65
C PRO A 279 -2.94 5.18 12.99
N HIS A 280 -2.27 4.78 14.07
CA HIS A 280 -2.53 5.32 15.42
C HIS A 280 -2.17 6.80 15.48
N ALA A 281 -1.02 7.18 14.91
CA ALA A 281 -0.63 8.59 14.83
C ALA A 281 -1.66 9.43 14.05
N PHE A 282 -2.20 8.89 12.96
CA PHE A 282 -3.24 9.57 12.17
C PHE A 282 -4.56 9.72 12.94
N VAL A 283 -5.06 8.63 13.54
CA VAL A 283 -6.27 8.66 14.39
C VAL A 283 -6.10 9.67 15.54
N SER A 284 -4.96 9.65 16.23
CA SER A 284 -4.69 10.59 17.31
C SER A 284 -4.67 12.04 16.84
N SER A 285 -4.07 12.29 15.67
CA SER A 285 -4.05 13.63 15.06
C SER A 285 -5.45 14.13 14.74
N LEU A 286 -6.33 13.25 14.21
CA LEU A 286 -7.72 13.60 13.93
C LEU A 286 -8.54 13.90 15.18
N LEU A 287 -8.42 13.06 16.22
CA LEU A 287 -9.09 13.25 17.50
C LEU A 287 -8.70 14.59 18.14
N ASN A 288 -7.40 14.88 18.18
CA ASN A 288 -6.90 16.14 18.72
C ASN A 288 -7.34 17.36 17.91
N SER A 289 -7.48 17.23 16.59
CA SER A 289 -7.80 18.38 15.72
C SER A 289 -9.30 18.70 15.68
N TYR A 290 -10.17 17.69 15.67
CA TYR A 290 -11.61 17.87 15.39
C TYR A 290 -12.55 17.52 16.55
N PHE A 291 -12.04 16.84 17.59
CA PHE A 291 -12.86 16.30 18.67
C PHE A 291 -12.39 16.72 20.07
N ASN A 292 -11.36 17.56 20.16
CA ASN A 292 -10.90 18.08 21.44
C ASN A 292 -12.02 18.87 22.16
N GLY A 293 -12.23 18.59 23.44
CA GLY A 293 -13.29 19.20 24.27
C GLY A 293 -14.71 18.65 24.08
N LYS A 294 -14.92 17.62 23.24
CA LYS A 294 -16.22 16.93 23.15
C LYS A 294 -16.28 15.82 24.21
N LYS A 295 -17.16 15.99 25.21
CA LYS A 295 -17.34 15.05 26.34
C LYS A 295 -17.52 13.59 25.93
N GLU A 296 -18.24 13.34 24.82
CA GLU A 296 -18.49 11.99 24.30
C GLU A 296 -17.22 11.29 23.77
N MET A 297 -16.17 12.05 23.46
CA MET A 297 -14.93 11.56 22.86
C MET A 297 -13.72 11.73 23.79
N GLU A 298 -13.90 12.22 25.02
CA GLU A 298 -12.79 12.50 25.97
C GLU A 298 -11.90 11.28 26.22
N ASN A 299 -12.49 10.10 26.41
CA ASN A 299 -11.73 8.85 26.60
C ASN A 299 -10.83 8.53 25.40
N ARG A 300 -11.36 8.69 24.18
CA ARG A 300 -10.61 8.44 22.94
C ARG A 300 -9.51 9.48 22.72
N THR A 301 -9.76 10.74 23.08
CA THR A 301 -8.75 11.81 23.00
C THR A 301 -7.60 11.58 24.00
N ILE A 302 -7.91 11.07 25.20
CA ILE A 302 -6.89 10.68 26.21
C ILE A 302 -6.07 9.49 25.70
N GLU A 303 -6.71 8.45 25.16
CA GLU A 303 -6.02 7.30 24.53
C GLU A 303 -5.11 7.76 23.40
N ALA A 304 -5.62 8.62 22.51
CA ALA A 304 -4.87 9.20 21.41
C ALA A 304 -3.62 9.98 21.86
N SER A 305 -3.74 10.80 22.90
CA SER A 305 -2.62 11.54 23.50
C SER A 305 -1.57 10.59 24.08
N THR A 306 -2.02 9.49 24.70
CA THR A 306 -1.14 8.46 25.27
C THR A 306 -0.38 7.71 24.18
N CYS A 307 -1.05 7.37 23.07
CA CYS A 307 -0.41 6.73 21.90
C CYS A 307 0.69 7.62 21.29
N LEU A 308 0.45 8.92 21.14
CA LEU A 308 1.45 9.86 20.63
C LEU A 308 2.67 9.95 21.55
N HIS A 309 2.44 9.92 22.86
CA HIS A 309 3.52 9.94 23.86
C HIS A 309 4.34 8.64 23.84
N MET A 310 3.68 7.48 23.76
CA MET A 310 4.36 6.19 23.63
C MET A 310 5.13 6.04 22.32
N MET A 311 4.65 6.61 21.22
CA MET A 311 5.37 6.61 19.94
C MET A 311 6.63 7.48 19.97
N GLY A 312 6.58 8.63 20.67
CA GLY A 312 7.77 9.42 20.94
C GLY A 312 8.82 8.66 21.76
N ILE A 313 8.39 7.85 22.73
CA ILE A 313 9.27 7.06 23.60
C ILE A 313 9.81 5.81 22.89
N LEU A 314 8.99 5.09 22.10
CA LEU A 314 9.43 3.91 21.34
C LEU A 314 10.44 4.27 20.23
N SER A 315 10.31 5.46 19.64
CA SER A 315 11.34 6.00 18.73
C SER A 315 12.69 6.22 19.43
N PHE A 316 12.69 6.43 20.75
CA PHE A 316 13.91 6.53 21.57
C PHE A 316 14.44 5.14 22.00
N CYS A 317 13.56 4.20 22.35
CA CYS A 317 13.97 2.88 22.83
C CYS A 317 14.58 1.97 21.74
N LEU A 318 14.07 2.02 20.50
CA LEU A 318 14.71 1.33 19.38
C LEU A 318 16.11 1.89 19.07
N CYS A 319 16.33 3.19 19.36
CA CYS A 319 17.63 3.83 19.21
C CYS A 319 18.64 3.42 20.30
N ALA A 320 18.18 3.08 21.51
CA ALA A 320 19.04 2.64 22.62
C ALA A 320 19.45 1.16 22.52
N ALA A 321 18.63 0.31 21.89
CA ALA A 321 18.94 -1.11 21.71
C ALA A 321 20.07 -1.35 20.67
N GLN A 322 20.32 -0.39 19.76
CA GLN A 322 21.40 -0.47 18.77
C GLN A 322 22.79 -0.06 19.31
N TYR A 323 22.89 0.52 20.51
CA TYR A 323 24.18 0.98 21.07
C TYR A 323 24.90 -0.06 21.93
N LYS A 324 24.48 -1.33 21.87
CA LYS A 324 25.00 -2.43 22.72
C LYS A 324 25.50 -3.66 21.95
N GLN A 325 25.86 -3.51 20.68
CA GLN A 325 26.63 -4.51 19.94
C GLN A 325 27.95 -3.91 19.45
#